data_AF-I0I823-F1
#
_entry.id   AF-I0I823-F1
#
_cell.length_a   1.000
_cell.length_b   1.000
_cell.length_c   1.000
_cell.angle_alpha   90.00
_cell.angle_beta   90.00
_cell.angle_gamma   90.00
#
_symmetry.space_group_name_H-M   'P 1'
#
loop_
_entity.id
_entity.type
_entity.pdbx_description
1 polymer ?
#
loop_
_entity_poly.entity_id
_entity_poly.type
_entity_poly.pdbx_seq_one_letter_code
_entity_poly.pdbx_strand_id
1 'polypeptide(L)'
;MKRVFFALTITLLLLAVPAGIAFSTMQSNTWTKYAGNPILYYGAPGSWDDFNVYAVHVMYYDNNTPDRNDDEYRMWYSGTSFTRNSKDIGLATSKDGITWSRYVGNPVIRNGEFGYWDYERINAPSVLYDKEEGIWKMWYAGYASYFAGFGIGYATSTDGIHWSKYNSQGNEAGLVFEASGYADDFDGYSVFSPEVLKIGGKYHMWYAGFGGAFSGNQIGYAYSDDGINWVRYVKPGAQFAEPVLSVGGAGAWDEGEVASPSVIRLNDGSLVMFYQGSNLDQTRTGIGRAWSTDGGKTWTKDPNNPLITGSPAGSWDFNRVFYPSAVLNPDGSIYLWYHARSRNSDLTPFKLGLVFGDNAPIIYPTPTPTLPPGVTPTPTPSDPGFIMLPMIQKGQP
;
A
#
# COMPACT_ATOMS: atom_id res chain seq x y z
N MET A 1 -62.86 -57.06 12.18
CA MET A 1 -61.54 -56.39 12.38
C MET A 1 -60.61 -56.78 11.23
N LYS A 2 -60.45 -55.91 10.22
CA LYS A 2 -59.43 -56.06 9.17
C LYS A 2 -58.41 -54.94 9.40
N ARG A 3 -57.17 -55.30 9.75
CA ARG A 3 -56.07 -54.34 9.95
C ARG A 3 -55.51 -53.97 8.58
N VAL A 4 -55.57 -52.69 8.24
CA VAL A 4 -54.94 -52.10 7.05
C VAL A 4 -53.61 -51.50 7.52
N PHE A 5 -52.50 -51.96 6.95
CA PHE A 5 -51.18 -51.35 7.14
C PHE A 5 -51.00 -50.26 6.09
N PHE A 6 -50.79 -49.01 6.51
CA PHE A 6 -50.32 -47.94 5.64
C PHE A 6 -48.79 -47.98 5.60
N ALA A 7 -48.21 -48.17 4.41
CA ALA A 7 -46.80 -47.91 4.17
C ALA A 7 -46.60 -46.40 4.06
N LEU A 8 -45.83 -45.82 4.98
CA LEU A 8 -45.46 -44.42 4.96
C LEU A 8 -44.27 -44.24 3.99
N THR A 9 -44.53 -43.76 2.78
CA THR A 9 -43.47 -43.34 1.86
C THR A 9 -42.94 -41.98 2.31
N ILE A 10 -41.74 -41.96 2.87
CA ILE A 10 -41.00 -40.72 3.16
C ILE A 10 -40.39 -40.25 1.83
N THR A 11 -40.97 -39.22 1.24
CA THR A 11 -40.40 -38.53 0.08
C THR A 11 -39.30 -37.60 0.57
N LEU A 12 -38.03 -37.95 0.31
CA LEU A 12 -36.88 -37.10 0.56
C LEU A 12 -36.90 -35.96 -0.47
N LEU A 13 -37.30 -34.76 -0.05
CA LEU A 13 -37.20 -33.56 -0.88
C LEU A 13 -35.73 -33.13 -0.92
N LEU A 14 -35.01 -33.49 -1.99
CA LEU A 14 -33.68 -32.90 -2.27
C LEU A 14 -33.90 -31.42 -2.59
N LEU A 15 -33.56 -30.55 -1.65
CA LEU A 15 -33.31 -29.14 -1.92
C LEU A 15 -32.10 -29.07 -2.87
N ALA A 16 -32.38 -28.80 -4.14
CA ALA A 16 -31.35 -28.43 -5.10
C ALA A 16 -30.77 -27.08 -4.66
N VAL A 17 -29.63 -27.13 -3.96
CA VAL A 17 -28.76 -25.97 -3.79
C VAL A 17 -28.35 -25.54 -5.20
N PRO A 18 -28.52 -24.27 -5.61
CA PRO A 18 -27.97 -23.81 -6.88
C PRO A 18 -26.48 -24.14 -6.89
N ALA A 19 -26.08 -24.94 -7.87
CA ALA A 19 -24.70 -25.32 -8.10
C ALA A 19 -23.84 -24.05 -8.01
N GLY A 20 -22.79 -24.13 -7.19
CA GLY A 20 -21.86 -23.05 -6.94
C GLY A 20 -21.41 -22.43 -8.25
N ILE A 21 -21.20 -21.11 -8.21
CA ILE A 21 -20.47 -20.39 -9.25
C ILE A 21 -19.18 -21.17 -9.49
N ALA A 22 -19.06 -21.77 -10.67
CA ALA A 22 -17.86 -22.44 -11.08
C ALA A 22 -16.77 -21.36 -11.18
N PHE A 23 -15.84 -21.35 -10.22
CA PHE A 23 -14.59 -20.63 -10.38
C PHE A 23 -13.91 -21.20 -11.62
N SER A 24 -13.64 -20.36 -12.61
CA SER A 24 -12.85 -20.78 -13.77
C SER A 24 -11.51 -21.31 -13.26
N THR A 25 -11.20 -22.53 -13.68
CA THR A 25 -10.01 -23.28 -13.31
C THR A 25 -8.72 -22.49 -13.54
N MET A 26 -7.89 -22.39 -12.50
CA MET A 26 -6.47 -22.01 -12.46
C MET A 26 -6.05 -20.94 -13.49
N GLN A 27 -6.39 -19.68 -13.21
CA GLN A 27 -5.60 -18.56 -13.74
C GLN A 27 -4.20 -18.63 -13.10
N SER A 28 -3.17 -18.54 -13.93
CA SER A 28 -1.76 -18.47 -13.53
C SER A 28 -1.61 -17.55 -12.31
N ASN A 29 -1.29 -18.10 -11.13
CA ASN A 29 -0.92 -17.31 -9.94
C ASN A 29 0.54 -16.83 -10.04
N THR A 30 1.08 -16.67 -11.25
CA THR A 30 2.50 -16.38 -11.45
C THR A 30 2.74 -14.89 -11.30
N TRP A 31 3.61 -14.55 -10.36
CA TRP A 31 4.14 -13.21 -10.17
C TRP A 31 5.60 -13.20 -10.61
N THR A 32 5.90 -12.38 -11.62
CA THR A 32 7.24 -12.34 -12.22
C THR A 32 7.94 -11.05 -11.85
N LYS A 33 9.06 -11.15 -11.12
CA LYS A 33 9.93 -9.99 -10.86
C LYS A 33 10.51 -9.47 -12.17
N TYR A 34 10.48 -8.16 -12.37
CA TYR A 34 11.15 -7.54 -13.51
C TYR A 34 12.65 -7.81 -13.44
N ALA A 35 13.22 -8.33 -14.54
CA ALA A 35 14.63 -8.73 -14.60
C ALA A 35 15.59 -7.54 -14.40
N GLY A 36 15.14 -6.31 -14.70
CA GLY A 36 15.91 -5.08 -14.51
C GLY A 36 15.79 -4.46 -13.11
N ASN A 37 15.17 -5.15 -12.15
CA ASN A 37 15.11 -4.67 -10.78
C ASN A 37 16.50 -4.54 -10.12
N PRO A 38 16.69 -3.57 -9.21
CA PRO A 38 15.75 -2.52 -8.80
C PRO A 38 15.60 -1.41 -9.84
N ILE A 39 14.41 -0.79 -9.89
CA ILE A 39 14.04 0.24 -10.89
C ILE A 39 14.11 1.67 -10.36
N LEU A 40 14.23 1.88 -9.04
CA LEU A 40 14.51 3.18 -8.45
C LEU A 40 15.40 3.04 -7.21
N TYR A 41 16.43 3.89 -7.14
CA TYR A 41 17.36 4.03 -6.03
C TYR A 41 17.10 5.33 -5.28
N TYR A 42 17.73 5.53 -4.13
CA TYR A 42 17.81 6.84 -3.45
C TYR A 42 18.57 7.87 -4.31
N GLY A 43 18.42 9.15 -3.97
CA GLY A 43 19.01 10.26 -4.72
C GLY A 43 20.51 10.42 -4.50
N ALA A 44 21.12 11.35 -5.25
CA ALA A 44 22.53 11.68 -5.10
C ALA A 44 22.81 12.36 -3.74
N PRO A 45 24.02 12.23 -3.17
CA PRO A 45 24.37 12.87 -1.89
C PRO A 45 23.98 14.36 -1.83
N GLY A 46 23.28 14.76 -0.76
CA GLY A 46 22.77 16.12 -0.57
C GLY A 46 21.36 16.37 -1.12
N SER A 47 20.79 15.43 -1.89
CA SER A 47 19.37 15.47 -2.25
C SER A 47 18.49 15.21 -1.03
N TRP A 48 17.21 15.58 -1.14
CA TRP A 48 16.23 15.41 -0.07
C TRP A 48 15.88 13.93 0.19
N ASP A 49 16.17 13.05 -0.77
CA ASP A 49 15.95 11.61 -0.74
C ASP A 49 17.29 10.84 -0.87
N ASP A 50 18.41 11.42 -0.42
CA ASP A 50 19.77 10.88 -0.57
C ASP A 50 20.08 9.64 0.29
N PHE A 51 19.08 9.14 1.04
CA PHE A 51 19.24 7.96 1.87
C PHE A 51 18.20 6.87 1.60
N ASN A 52 16.91 7.14 1.70
CA ASN A 52 15.88 6.13 1.38
C ASN A 52 14.82 6.67 0.44
N VAL A 53 14.27 5.76 -0.35
CA VAL A 53 12.96 5.88 -1.01
C VAL A 53 12.11 4.68 -0.59
N TYR A 54 10.94 4.92 0.00
CA TYR A 54 10.04 3.87 0.46
C TYR A 54 8.57 4.29 0.49
N ALA A 55 7.68 3.33 0.77
CA ALA A 55 6.23 3.52 0.91
C ALA A 55 5.66 4.41 -0.21
N VAL A 56 5.59 3.83 -1.41
CA VAL A 56 5.09 4.53 -2.59
C VAL A 56 3.59 4.34 -2.72
N HIS A 57 2.94 5.33 -3.32
CA HIS A 57 1.64 5.16 -3.93
C HIS A 57 1.77 5.48 -5.42
N VAL A 58 1.61 4.46 -6.24
CA VAL A 58 1.60 4.56 -7.70
C VAL A 58 0.17 4.55 -8.18
N MET A 59 -0.14 5.43 -9.13
CA MET A 59 -1.39 5.41 -9.86
C MET A 59 -1.13 5.57 -11.36
N TYR A 60 -1.99 4.97 -12.17
CA TYR A 60 -2.10 5.30 -13.57
C TYR A 60 -3.05 6.48 -13.73
N TYR A 61 -2.53 7.62 -14.19
CA TYR A 61 -3.28 8.83 -14.43
C TYR A 61 -3.63 8.93 -15.92
N ASP A 62 -4.91 8.65 -16.20
CA ASP A 62 -5.55 8.94 -17.48
C ASP A 62 -5.92 10.43 -17.50
N ASN A 63 -5.27 11.21 -18.37
CA ASN A 63 -5.48 12.66 -18.47
C ASN A 63 -6.83 13.00 -19.13
N ASN A 64 -7.64 11.99 -19.45
CA ASN A 64 -8.95 12.07 -20.07
C ASN A 64 -8.92 12.86 -21.40
N THR A 65 -7.77 12.83 -22.06
CA THR A 65 -7.53 13.36 -23.39
C THR A 65 -7.73 12.25 -24.43
N PRO A 66 -8.25 12.56 -25.63
CA PRO A 66 -8.29 11.57 -26.72
C PRO A 66 -6.90 11.05 -27.09
N ASP A 67 -5.85 11.84 -26.83
CA ASP A 67 -4.47 11.42 -26.98
C ASP A 67 -3.98 10.71 -25.71
N ARG A 68 -3.85 9.39 -25.79
CA ARG A 68 -3.31 8.54 -24.71
C ARG A 68 -1.81 8.74 -24.49
N ASN A 69 -1.11 9.48 -25.34
CA ASN A 69 0.30 9.81 -25.10
C ASN A 69 0.49 10.70 -23.87
N ASP A 70 -0.57 11.37 -23.41
CA ASP A 70 -0.56 12.18 -22.19
C ASP A 70 -0.72 11.34 -20.92
N ASP A 71 -1.22 10.10 -21.02
CA ASP A 71 -1.39 9.21 -19.88
C ASP A 71 -0.03 8.81 -19.30
N GLU A 72 0.06 8.73 -17.98
CA GLU A 72 1.31 8.41 -17.28
C GLU A 72 1.05 7.76 -15.93
N TYR A 73 2.03 7.01 -15.44
CA TYR A 73 2.10 6.67 -14.03
C TYR A 73 2.62 7.86 -13.23
N ARG A 74 1.98 8.11 -12.09
CA ARG A 74 2.45 9.05 -11.07
C ARG A 74 2.72 8.29 -9.79
N MET A 75 3.85 8.60 -9.16
CA MET A 75 4.28 8.00 -7.91
C MET A 75 4.57 9.08 -6.89
N TRP A 76 3.83 9.05 -5.78
CA TRP A 76 4.20 9.77 -4.57
C TRP A 76 4.96 8.82 -3.66
N TYR A 77 6.11 9.25 -3.14
CA TYR A 77 7.03 8.37 -2.42
C TYR A 77 7.63 9.06 -1.20
N SER A 78 7.86 8.28 -0.16
CA SER A 78 8.53 8.76 1.05
C SER A 78 10.04 8.79 0.79
N GLY A 79 10.66 9.94 0.97
CA GLY A 79 12.10 10.11 0.85
C GLY A 79 12.72 10.52 2.17
N THR A 80 13.91 10.00 2.46
CA THR A 80 14.67 10.44 3.64
C THR A 80 16.03 10.94 3.22
N SER A 81 16.47 12.02 3.84
CA SER A 81 17.81 12.53 3.69
C SER A 81 18.67 12.24 4.91
N PHE A 82 19.86 11.68 4.70
CA PHE A 82 20.86 11.56 5.75
C PHE A 82 21.46 12.92 6.09
N THR A 83 21.76 13.72 5.07
CA THR A 83 22.45 15.01 5.22
C THR A 83 21.55 16.09 5.84
N ARG A 84 20.26 16.09 5.49
CA ARG A 84 19.27 17.06 6.00
C ARG A 84 18.47 16.54 7.19
N ASN A 85 18.54 15.24 7.46
CA ASN A 85 17.70 14.54 8.45
C ASN A 85 16.18 14.75 8.24
N SER A 86 15.75 15.08 7.02
CA SER A 86 14.33 15.27 6.69
C SER A 86 13.70 13.98 6.16
N LYS A 87 12.38 13.85 6.33
CA LYS A 87 11.59 12.66 5.98
C LYS A 87 10.26 13.17 5.40
N ASP A 88 10.25 13.28 4.09
CA ASP A 88 9.28 14.05 3.31
C ASP A 88 8.64 13.17 2.24
N ILE A 89 7.68 13.71 1.48
CA ILE A 89 7.08 13.00 0.33
C ILE A 89 7.39 13.77 -0.96
N GLY A 90 7.85 13.03 -1.96
CA GLY A 90 8.17 13.52 -3.29
C GLY A 90 7.27 12.92 -4.37
N LEU A 91 7.45 13.40 -5.59
CA LEU A 91 6.75 12.97 -6.79
C LEU A 91 7.75 12.48 -7.86
N ALA A 92 7.38 11.41 -8.56
CA ALA A 92 8.01 10.99 -9.81
C ALA A 92 6.95 10.58 -10.82
N THR A 93 7.25 10.70 -12.11
CA THR A 93 6.38 10.27 -13.20
C THR A 93 7.06 9.24 -14.10
N SER A 94 6.27 8.43 -14.80
CA SER A 94 6.76 7.41 -15.71
C SER A 94 5.73 7.11 -16.79
N LYS A 95 6.18 6.83 -18.02
CA LYS A 95 5.29 6.38 -19.11
C LYS A 95 5.09 4.87 -19.15
N ASP A 96 6.01 4.11 -18.57
CA ASP A 96 6.07 2.65 -18.64
C ASP A 96 5.97 1.95 -17.27
N GLY A 97 6.03 2.72 -16.18
CA GLY A 97 6.05 2.19 -14.81
C GLY A 97 7.41 1.63 -14.38
N ILE A 98 8.42 1.68 -15.26
CA ILE A 98 9.76 1.12 -15.08
C ILE A 98 10.77 2.26 -14.95
N THR A 99 10.75 3.21 -15.88
CA THR A 99 11.67 4.33 -15.96
C THR A 99 11.02 5.55 -15.31
N TRP A 100 11.59 6.03 -14.20
CA TRP A 100 11.00 7.11 -13.40
C TRP A 100 11.79 8.41 -13.49
N SER A 101 11.07 9.51 -13.73
CA SER A 101 11.60 10.88 -13.69
C SER A 101 11.13 11.56 -12.41
N ARG A 102 12.07 11.91 -11.52
CA ARG A 102 11.76 12.68 -10.30
C ARG A 102 11.34 14.10 -10.67
N TYR A 103 10.35 14.63 -9.97
CA TYR A 103 10.02 16.05 -10.06
C TYR A 103 11.16 16.90 -9.50
N VAL A 104 11.63 17.86 -10.30
CA VAL A 104 12.79 18.71 -9.95
C VAL A 104 12.56 19.57 -8.71
N GLY A 105 11.29 19.90 -8.41
CA GLY A 105 10.92 20.69 -7.24
C GLY A 105 10.70 19.90 -5.96
N ASN A 106 11.01 18.59 -5.94
CA ASN A 106 10.83 17.75 -4.76
C ASN A 106 11.60 18.29 -3.52
N PRO A 107 11.10 18.01 -2.29
CA PRO A 107 9.84 17.30 -1.98
C PRO A 107 8.58 18.15 -2.25
N VAL A 108 7.45 17.49 -2.53
CA VAL A 108 6.14 18.13 -2.80
C VAL A 108 5.32 18.41 -1.54
N ILE A 109 5.60 17.70 -0.45
CA ILE A 109 5.09 18.00 0.89
C ILE A 109 6.19 17.73 1.91
N ARG A 110 6.30 18.60 2.91
CA ARG A 110 7.29 18.53 3.98
C ARG A 110 6.65 18.21 5.32
N ASN A 111 7.41 17.58 6.20
CA ASN A 111 7.07 17.43 7.62
C ASN A 111 6.82 18.81 8.29
N GLY A 112 6.09 18.81 9.41
CA GLY A 112 5.77 20.04 10.14
C GLY A 112 6.98 20.66 10.86
N GLU A 113 6.77 21.82 11.48
CA GLU A 113 7.76 22.44 12.39
C GLU A 113 7.67 21.85 13.80
N PHE A 114 8.63 22.16 14.66
CA PHE A 114 8.59 21.71 16.05
C PHE A 114 7.28 22.14 16.73
N GLY A 115 6.64 21.20 17.43
CA GLY A 115 5.32 21.38 18.03
C GLY A 115 4.18 20.79 17.20
N TYR A 116 4.39 20.49 15.92
CA TYR A 116 3.40 19.82 15.07
C TYR A 116 3.44 18.30 15.27
N TRP A 117 2.29 17.63 15.12
CA TRP A 117 2.15 16.17 15.26
C TRP A 117 2.96 15.36 14.23
N ASP A 118 3.28 15.96 13.09
CA ASP A 118 4.04 15.35 11.99
C ASP A 118 5.46 15.92 11.83
N TYR A 119 6.02 16.48 12.90
CA TYR A 119 7.32 17.15 12.90
C TYR A 119 8.50 16.24 12.56
N GLU A 120 8.56 15.00 13.04
CA GLU A 120 9.76 14.18 12.88
C GLU A 120 9.80 13.43 11.55
N ARG A 121 8.62 13.14 10.98
CA ARG A 121 8.46 12.56 9.64
C ARG A 121 7.04 12.59 9.13
N ILE A 122 6.96 12.57 7.81
CA ILE A 122 5.79 12.12 7.06
C ILE A 122 6.19 11.00 6.09
N ASN A 123 5.30 10.05 5.83
CA ASN A 123 5.53 8.92 4.94
C ASN A 123 4.22 8.23 4.53
N ALA A 124 4.34 7.19 3.70
CA ALA A 124 3.24 6.34 3.23
C ALA A 124 2.02 7.15 2.73
N PRO A 125 2.20 7.96 1.67
CA PRO A 125 1.08 8.63 1.03
C PRO A 125 0.11 7.60 0.45
N SER A 126 -1.17 7.96 0.43
CA SER A 126 -2.23 7.40 -0.40
C SER A 126 -2.87 8.57 -1.15
N VAL A 127 -2.93 8.48 -2.48
CA VAL A 127 -3.29 9.62 -3.33
C VAL A 127 -4.45 9.27 -4.24
N LEU A 128 -5.45 10.15 -4.26
CA LEU A 128 -6.63 10.01 -5.09
C LEU A 128 -6.86 11.31 -5.87
N TYR A 129 -7.22 11.20 -7.14
CA TYR A 129 -7.85 12.29 -7.86
C TYR A 129 -9.38 12.14 -7.80
N ASP A 130 -10.05 13.04 -7.08
CA ASP A 130 -11.51 13.05 -7.03
C ASP A 130 -12.06 13.77 -8.26
N LYS A 131 -12.51 13.00 -9.25
CA LYS A 131 -13.07 13.53 -10.50
C LYS A 131 -14.33 14.37 -10.30
N GLU A 132 -15.11 14.12 -9.25
CA GLU A 132 -16.36 14.86 -8.99
C GLU A 132 -16.05 16.26 -8.44
N GLU A 133 -15.02 16.37 -7.60
CA GLU A 133 -14.58 17.64 -7.01
C GLU A 133 -13.51 18.35 -7.85
N GLY A 134 -12.87 17.65 -8.79
CA GLY A 134 -11.77 18.17 -9.61
C GLY A 134 -10.50 18.47 -8.80
N ILE A 135 -10.24 17.70 -7.73
CA ILE A 135 -9.16 17.96 -6.78
C ILE A 135 -8.36 16.69 -6.47
N TRP A 136 -7.07 16.86 -6.27
CA TRP A 136 -6.19 15.83 -5.73
C TRP A 136 -6.27 15.81 -4.21
N LYS A 137 -6.28 14.60 -3.65
CA LYS A 137 -6.39 14.31 -2.23
C LYS A 137 -5.25 13.37 -1.85
N MET A 138 -4.58 13.66 -0.74
CA MET A 138 -3.53 12.81 -0.19
C MET A 138 -3.81 12.57 1.29
N TRP A 139 -3.75 11.31 1.69
CA TRP A 139 -3.64 10.90 3.08
C TRP A 139 -2.22 10.41 3.34
N TYR A 140 -1.63 10.75 4.47
CA TYR A 140 -0.23 10.40 4.76
C TYR A 140 -0.05 10.11 6.24
N ALA A 141 0.88 9.20 6.57
CA ALA A 141 1.27 8.97 7.95
C ALA A 141 2.22 10.07 8.43
N GLY A 142 2.06 10.55 9.66
CA GLY A 142 2.95 11.51 10.31
C GLY A 142 3.29 11.08 11.72
N TYR A 143 4.46 11.50 12.22
CA TYR A 143 4.95 11.13 13.54
C TYR A 143 5.76 12.26 14.18
N ALA A 144 5.62 12.36 15.50
CA ALA A 144 6.51 13.09 16.40
C ALA A 144 6.59 12.34 17.73
N SER A 145 7.75 12.33 18.38
CA SER A 145 7.96 11.59 19.64
C SER A 145 7.09 12.07 20.80
N TYR A 146 6.65 13.34 20.77
CA TYR A 146 5.72 13.92 21.75
C TYR A 146 4.25 13.74 21.34
N PHE A 147 3.98 13.08 20.21
CA PHE A 147 2.65 12.69 19.77
C PHE A 147 2.46 11.19 20.05
N ALA A 148 1.21 10.76 20.27
CA ALA A 148 0.88 9.40 20.71
C ALA A 148 0.93 8.38 19.55
N GLY A 149 2.13 8.15 19.00
CA GLY A 149 2.37 7.25 17.87
C GLY A 149 2.28 7.94 16.51
N PHE A 150 2.04 7.17 15.44
CA PHE A 150 1.70 7.76 14.14
C PHE A 150 0.22 8.16 14.10
N GLY A 151 -0.05 9.25 13.40
CA GLY A 151 -1.37 9.67 12.95
C GLY A 151 -1.45 9.70 11.43
N ILE A 152 -2.65 9.88 10.90
CA ILE A 152 -2.90 10.07 9.46
C ILE A 152 -3.41 11.49 9.21
N GLY A 153 -2.68 12.19 8.35
CA GLY A 153 -2.98 13.54 7.89
C GLY A 153 -3.62 13.55 6.52
N TYR A 154 -4.15 14.72 6.13
CA TYR A 154 -4.83 14.98 4.88
C TYR A 154 -4.30 16.28 4.24
N ALA A 155 -4.11 16.25 2.92
CA ALA A 155 -3.72 17.41 2.12
C ALA A 155 -4.45 17.39 0.78
N THR A 156 -4.66 18.57 0.19
CA THR A 156 -5.26 18.74 -1.12
C THR A 156 -4.36 19.47 -2.09
N SER A 157 -4.57 19.26 -3.39
CA SER A 157 -3.85 19.92 -4.47
C SER A 157 -4.73 20.06 -5.70
N THR A 158 -4.53 21.12 -6.49
CA THR A 158 -5.20 21.29 -7.79
C THR A 158 -4.40 20.69 -8.95
N ASP A 159 -3.13 20.33 -8.74
CA ASP A 159 -2.22 19.85 -9.79
C ASP A 159 -1.45 18.58 -9.44
N GLY A 160 -1.57 18.10 -8.20
CA GLY A 160 -0.86 16.93 -7.66
C GLY A 160 0.60 17.21 -7.29
N ILE A 161 1.04 18.48 -7.40
CA ILE A 161 2.42 18.93 -7.17
C ILE A 161 2.48 19.89 -5.98
N HIS A 162 1.59 20.88 -5.93
CA HIS A 162 1.53 21.86 -4.86
C HIS A 162 0.43 21.48 -3.87
N TRP A 163 0.83 21.05 -2.67
CA TRP A 163 -0.07 20.51 -1.66
C TRP A 163 -0.31 21.49 -0.51
N SER A 164 -1.56 21.56 -0.05
CA SER A 164 -1.98 22.29 1.14
C SER A 164 -2.49 21.32 2.19
N LYS A 165 -1.84 21.25 3.36
CA LYS A 165 -2.32 20.46 4.50
C LYS A 165 -3.66 21.02 4.98
N TYR A 166 -4.60 20.13 5.30
CA TYR A 166 -5.90 20.49 5.86
C TYR A 166 -5.76 21.22 7.19
N ASN A 167 -6.66 22.15 7.51
CA ASN A 167 -6.63 22.95 8.74
C ASN A 167 -5.23 23.50 9.06
N SER A 168 -4.69 24.38 8.20
CA SER A 168 -3.28 24.84 8.22
C SER A 168 -2.84 25.64 9.46
N GLN A 169 -3.62 25.66 10.54
CA GLN A 169 -3.37 26.41 11.75
C GLN A 169 -3.23 25.49 12.96
N GLY A 170 -2.23 25.80 13.79
CA GLY A 170 -1.98 25.06 15.04
C GLY A 170 -1.18 23.77 14.86
N ASN A 171 -0.94 23.11 15.99
CA ASN A 171 -0.16 21.88 16.10
C ASN A 171 -0.84 20.64 15.49
N GLU A 172 -2.13 20.70 15.19
CA GLU A 172 -2.94 19.64 14.58
C GLU A 172 -3.08 19.81 13.05
N ALA A 173 -2.33 20.73 12.44
CA ALA A 173 -2.46 20.99 11.01
C ALA A 173 -2.24 19.73 10.18
N GLY A 174 -3.26 19.37 9.40
CA GLY A 174 -3.32 18.20 8.54
C GLY A 174 -3.94 16.98 9.19
N LEU A 175 -3.98 16.86 10.52
CA LEU A 175 -4.40 15.63 11.21
C LEU A 175 -5.90 15.34 11.00
N VAL A 176 -6.24 14.12 10.59
CA VAL A 176 -7.64 13.70 10.35
C VAL A 176 -8.00 12.35 10.95
N PHE A 177 -7.01 11.54 11.35
CA PHE A 177 -7.26 10.24 11.95
C PHE A 177 -6.11 9.84 12.88
N GLU A 178 -6.45 9.55 14.14
CA GLU A 178 -5.50 9.23 15.21
C GLU A 178 -5.73 7.82 15.74
N ALA A 179 -4.79 7.29 16.52
CA ALA A 179 -4.96 6.05 17.29
C ALA A 179 -6.22 6.11 18.17
N SER A 180 -6.82 4.95 18.48
CA SER A 180 -8.05 4.93 19.28
C SER A 180 -7.82 5.39 20.73
N GLY A 181 -6.57 5.29 21.22
CA GLY A 181 -6.18 5.60 22.58
C GLY A 181 -6.57 4.54 23.61
N TYR A 182 -7.29 3.49 23.21
CA TYR A 182 -7.65 2.38 24.10
C TYR A 182 -6.57 1.32 24.07
N ALA A 183 -5.99 1.03 25.24
CA ALA A 183 -4.82 0.15 25.37
C ALA A 183 -5.03 -1.27 24.83
N ASP A 184 -6.29 -1.75 24.75
CA ASP A 184 -6.66 -3.09 24.28
C ASP A 184 -7.03 -3.14 22.78
N ASP A 185 -7.23 -2.00 22.14
CA ASP A 185 -7.57 -1.92 20.72
C ASP A 185 -6.34 -2.19 19.85
N PHE A 186 -6.53 -2.88 18.72
CA PHE A 186 -5.44 -3.19 17.79
C PHE A 186 -4.74 -1.94 17.22
N ASP A 187 -5.39 -0.78 17.26
CA ASP A 187 -4.89 0.52 16.81
C ASP A 187 -4.82 1.55 17.96
N GLY A 188 -4.73 1.07 19.20
CA GLY A 188 -4.71 1.90 20.40
C GLY A 188 -3.50 2.83 20.56
N TYR A 189 -2.36 2.52 19.94
CA TYR A 189 -1.12 3.30 20.08
C TYR A 189 -0.65 3.99 18.80
N SER A 190 -1.08 3.56 17.61
CA SER A 190 -0.59 4.13 16.34
C SER A 190 -1.47 3.72 15.16
N VAL A 191 -1.65 4.63 14.20
CA VAL A 191 -2.29 4.37 12.90
C VAL A 191 -1.42 4.89 11.77
N PHE A 192 -1.19 4.09 10.73
CA PHE A 192 -0.25 4.43 9.65
C PHE A 192 -0.51 3.62 8.37
N SER A 193 0.26 3.93 7.32
CA SER A 193 0.14 3.32 5.99
C SER A 193 -1.31 3.27 5.47
N PRO A 194 -1.98 4.43 5.34
CA PRO A 194 -3.33 4.47 4.80
C PRO A 194 -3.34 4.05 3.32
N GLU A 195 -4.39 3.37 2.90
CA GLU A 195 -4.79 3.18 1.51
C GLU A 195 -6.23 3.63 1.36
N VAL A 196 -6.49 4.59 0.47
CA VAL A 196 -7.81 5.25 0.36
C VAL A 196 -8.37 5.13 -1.04
N LEU A 197 -9.59 4.58 -1.12
CA LEU A 197 -10.38 4.54 -2.35
C LEU A 197 -11.70 5.29 -2.17
N LYS A 198 -12.23 5.91 -3.23
CA LYS A 198 -13.60 6.42 -3.27
C LYS A 198 -14.50 5.42 -4.01
N ILE A 199 -15.45 4.81 -3.30
CA ILE A 199 -16.35 3.78 -3.83
C ILE A 199 -17.78 4.11 -3.41
N GLY A 200 -18.71 4.14 -4.37
CA GLY A 200 -20.12 4.41 -4.08
C GLY A 200 -20.35 5.77 -3.39
N GLY A 201 -19.56 6.79 -3.74
CA GLY A 201 -19.66 8.14 -3.17
C GLY A 201 -19.04 8.31 -1.78
N LYS A 202 -18.47 7.27 -1.18
CA LYS A 202 -17.79 7.34 0.13
C LYS A 202 -16.30 7.07 -0.02
N TYR A 203 -15.52 7.62 0.91
CA TYR A 203 -14.11 7.30 1.07
C TYR A 203 -13.96 6.10 1.98
N HIS A 204 -13.08 5.19 1.61
CA HIS A 204 -12.78 3.95 2.30
C HIS A 204 -11.28 3.92 2.57
N MET A 205 -10.89 3.80 3.83
CA MET A 205 -9.49 3.72 4.25
C MET A 205 -9.21 2.37 4.89
N TRP A 206 -8.26 1.64 4.34
CA TRP A 206 -7.59 0.54 5.03
C TRP A 206 -6.27 1.05 5.59
N TYR A 207 -5.97 0.75 6.85
CA TYR A 207 -4.81 1.31 7.54
C TYR A 207 -4.17 0.27 8.45
N ALA A 208 -2.87 0.38 8.68
CA ALA A 208 -2.19 -0.40 9.70
C ALA A 208 -2.42 0.23 11.09
N GLY A 209 -2.83 -0.59 12.04
CA GLY A 209 -2.93 -0.27 13.46
C GLY A 209 -1.88 -1.01 14.28
N PHE A 210 -1.35 -0.33 15.30
CA PHE A 210 -0.53 -0.93 16.35
C PHE A 210 -1.10 -0.56 17.71
N GLY A 211 -1.29 -1.55 18.57
CA GLY A 211 -2.07 -1.40 19.80
C GLY A 211 -2.48 -2.74 20.39
N GLY A 212 -2.97 -2.71 21.63
CA GLY A 212 -3.64 -3.86 22.21
C GLY A 212 -2.71 -4.89 22.82
N ALA A 213 -3.30 -6.05 23.14
CA ALA A 213 -2.57 -7.27 23.49
C ALA A 213 -1.93 -7.96 22.27
N PHE A 214 -1.92 -7.31 21.11
CA PHE A 214 -1.38 -7.88 19.87
C PHE A 214 0.12 -7.64 19.76
N SER A 215 0.88 -8.65 19.35
CA SER A 215 2.33 -8.58 19.21
C SER A 215 2.81 -7.96 17.89
N GLY A 216 1.89 -7.51 17.04
CA GLY A 216 2.20 -7.07 15.68
C GLY A 216 1.12 -6.18 15.06
N ASN A 217 1.51 -5.52 13.97
CA ASN A 217 0.61 -4.65 13.21
C ASN A 217 -0.53 -5.46 12.60
N GLN A 218 -1.72 -4.86 12.50
CA GLN A 218 -2.88 -5.44 11.84
C GLN A 218 -3.59 -4.39 10.99
N ILE A 219 -4.43 -4.81 10.05
CA ILE A 219 -5.11 -3.87 9.15
C ILE A 219 -6.56 -3.65 9.60
N GLY A 220 -6.88 -2.39 9.88
CA GLY A 220 -8.21 -1.88 10.16
C GLY A 220 -8.89 -1.32 8.92
N TYR A 221 -10.16 -0.94 9.09
CA TYR A 221 -10.97 -0.28 8.07
C TYR A 221 -11.75 0.88 8.68
N ALA A 222 -11.76 2.01 7.98
CA ALA A 222 -12.56 3.19 8.31
C ALA A 222 -13.21 3.75 7.04
N TYR A 223 -14.31 4.48 7.19
CA TYR A 223 -15.00 5.13 6.08
C TYR A 223 -15.32 6.58 6.42
N SER A 224 -15.48 7.40 5.38
CA SER A 224 -15.76 8.82 5.51
C SER A 224 -16.63 9.31 4.35
N ASP A 225 -17.45 10.32 4.62
CA ASP A 225 -18.24 11.01 3.60
C ASP A 225 -17.47 12.15 2.92
N ASP A 226 -16.44 12.70 3.57
CA ASP A 226 -15.70 13.89 3.12
C ASP A 226 -14.19 13.68 3.02
N GLY A 227 -13.68 12.52 3.47
CA GLY A 227 -12.26 12.20 3.51
C GLY A 227 -11.51 12.82 4.69
N ILE A 228 -12.22 13.52 5.58
CA ILE A 228 -11.67 14.26 6.73
C ILE A 228 -12.20 13.66 8.03
N ASN A 229 -13.50 13.44 8.13
CA ASN A 229 -14.16 12.87 9.29
C ASN A 229 -14.31 11.36 9.10
N TRP A 230 -13.50 10.59 9.82
CA TRP A 230 -13.41 9.14 9.66
C TRP A 230 -14.15 8.38 10.76
N VAL A 231 -14.90 7.36 10.35
CA VAL A 231 -15.58 6.42 11.25
C VAL A 231 -14.92 5.06 11.11
N ARG A 232 -14.36 4.55 12.22
CA ARG A 232 -13.85 3.17 12.29
C ARG A 232 -14.98 2.18 12.05
N TYR A 233 -14.74 1.17 11.24
CA TYR A 233 -15.70 0.11 11.02
C TYR A 233 -15.77 -0.82 12.25
N VAL A 234 -16.98 -0.99 12.77
CA VAL A 234 -17.29 -1.97 13.83
C VAL A 234 -18.14 -3.06 13.19
N LYS A 235 -17.64 -4.30 13.21
CA LYS A 235 -18.37 -5.44 12.65
C LYS A 235 -19.69 -5.66 13.41
N PRO A 236 -20.77 -6.13 12.75
CA PRO A 236 -22.02 -6.44 13.43
C PRO A 236 -21.80 -7.37 14.63
N GLY A 237 -22.29 -6.96 15.80
CA GLY A 237 -22.16 -7.71 17.05
C GLY A 237 -20.87 -7.44 17.85
N ALA A 238 -19.93 -6.67 17.33
CA ALA A 238 -18.79 -6.16 18.11
C ALA A 238 -19.13 -4.85 18.83
N GLN A 239 -18.45 -4.60 19.94
CA GLN A 239 -18.55 -3.34 20.69
C GLN A 239 -17.53 -2.31 20.21
N PHE A 240 -16.37 -2.77 19.76
CA PHE A 240 -15.24 -1.94 19.34
C PHE A 240 -14.78 -2.33 17.94
N ALA A 241 -14.00 -1.46 17.31
CA ALA A 241 -13.40 -1.76 16.02
C ALA A 241 -12.38 -2.88 16.17
N GLU A 242 -12.39 -3.81 15.23
CA GLU A 242 -11.44 -4.92 15.17
C GLU A 242 -10.72 -4.89 13.82
N PRO A 243 -9.54 -5.51 13.70
CA PRO A 243 -8.88 -5.69 12.42
C PRO A 243 -9.80 -6.38 11.40
N VAL A 244 -9.81 -5.89 10.17
CA VAL A 244 -10.44 -6.57 9.03
C VAL A 244 -9.49 -7.58 8.37
N LEU A 245 -8.19 -7.47 8.63
CA LEU A 245 -7.17 -8.46 8.28
C LEU A 245 -6.14 -8.58 9.42
N SER A 246 -6.17 -9.72 10.12
CA SER A 246 -5.27 -10.05 11.22
C SER A 246 -4.01 -10.78 10.77
N VAL A 247 -3.01 -10.86 11.64
CA VAL A 247 -1.86 -11.77 11.49
C VAL A 247 -2.30 -13.23 11.31
N GLY A 248 -1.46 -14.03 10.65
CA GLY A 248 -1.67 -15.46 10.56
C GLY A 248 -1.55 -16.16 11.92
N GLY A 249 -2.09 -17.38 12.03
CA GLY A 249 -1.87 -18.23 13.20
C GLY A 249 -0.42 -18.69 13.32
N ALA A 250 -0.06 -19.31 14.44
CA ALA A 250 1.32 -19.78 14.69
C ALA A 250 1.88 -20.62 13.53
N GLY A 251 3.07 -20.26 13.07
CA GLY A 251 3.78 -20.84 11.93
C GLY A 251 3.39 -20.25 10.57
N ALA A 252 2.43 -19.33 10.50
CA ALA A 252 2.11 -18.63 9.27
C ALA A 252 3.23 -17.66 8.88
N TRP A 253 3.38 -17.43 7.57
CA TRP A 253 4.41 -16.53 7.03
C TRP A 253 4.23 -15.06 7.47
N ASP A 254 3.00 -14.70 7.87
CA ASP A 254 2.56 -13.37 8.31
C ASP A 254 2.06 -13.40 9.77
N GLU A 255 2.62 -14.30 10.60
CA GLU A 255 2.29 -14.39 12.04
C GLU A 255 2.85 -13.23 12.87
N GLY A 256 3.87 -12.51 12.37
CA GLY A 256 4.53 -11.43 13.10
C GLY A 256 3.90 -10.05 12.89
N GLU A 257 3.41 -9.77 11.68
CA GLU A 257 2.70 -8.53 11.35
C GLU A 257 1.91 -8.67 10.05
N VAL A 258 0.86 -7.86 9.90
CA VAL A 258 0.16 -7.58 8.64
C VAL A 258 -0.07 -6.07 8.53
N ALA A 259 0.49 -5.43 7.49
CA ALA A 259 0.51 -3.96 7.37
C ALA A 259 0.54 -3.50 5.90
N SER A 260 0.61 -2.18 5.71
CA SER A 260 0.84 -1.54 4.41
C SER A 260 -0.09 -2.05 3.30
N PRO A 261 -1.42 -1.90 3.45
CA PRO A 261 -2.36 -2.29 2.42
C PRO A 261 -2.12 -1.51 1.13
N SER A 262 -2.33 -2.17 -0.01
CA SER A 262 -2.62 -1.54 -1.29
C SER A 262 -3.81 -2.24 -1.91
N VAL A 263 -4.86 -1.50 -2.22
CA VAL A 263 -6.16 -2.04 -2.58
C VAL A 263 -6.52 -1.58 -3.98
N ILE A 264 -6.78 -2.55 -4.85
CA ILE A 264 -7.32 -2.29 -6.20
C ILE A 264 -8.75 -2.80 -6.29
N ARG A 265 -9.57 -2.08 -7.05
CA ARG A 265 -10.93 -2.51 -7.41
C ARG A 265 -10.90 -3.16 -8.78
N LEU A 266 -11.40 -4.39 -8.87
CA LEU A 266 -11.53 -5.12 -10.12
C LEU A 266 -12.78 -4.69 -10.90
N ASN A 267 -12.83 -5.08 -12.18
CA ASN A 267 -13.93 -4.72 -13.09
C ASN A 267 -15.30 -5.28 -12.66
N ASP A 268 -15.32 -6.40 -11.93
CA ASP A 268 -16.54 -6.98 -11.35
C ASP A 268 -16.98 -6.29 -10.04
N GLY A 269 -16.22 -5.29 -9.59
CA GLY A 269 -16.48 -4.53 -8.37
C GLY A 269 -15.89 -5.16 -7.10
N SER A 270 -15.33 -6.37 -7.17
CA SER A 270 -14.58 -6.96 -6.06
C SER A 270 -13.29 -6.20 -5.78
N LEU A 271 -12.76 -6.37 -4.57
CA LEU A 271 -11.52 -5.74 -4.15
C LEU A 271 -10.42 -6.79 -3.95
N VAL A 272 -9.20 -6.40 -4.28
CA VAL A 272 -7.99 -7.16 -4.00
C VAL A 272 -7.08 -6.28 -3.15
N MET A 273 -6.68 -6.78 -1.99
CA MET A 273 -5.66 -6.14 -1.15
C MET A 273 -4.36 -6.90 -1.32
N PHE A 274 -3.29 -6.19 -1.68
CA PHE A 274 -1.92 -6.61 -1.44
C PHE A 274 -1.49 -6.07 -0.10
N TYR A 275 -0.85 -6.90 0.72
CA TYR A 275 -0.43 -6.52 2.06
C TYR A 275 0.96 -7.04 2.37
N GLN A 276 1.68 -6.29 3.18
CA GLN A 276 2.93 -6.74 3.78
C GLN A 276 2.63 -7.72 4.92
N GLY A 277 3.42 -8.78 5.02
CA GLY A 277 3.44 -9.64 6.21
C GLY A 277 4.86 -10.05 6.61
N SER A 278 5.01 -10.51 7.85
CA SER A 278 6.31 -10.99 8.37
C SER A 278 6.22 -12.29 9.17
N ASN A 279 7.33 -13.01 9.22
CA ASN A 279 7.50 -14.08 10.19
C ASN A 279 7.54 -13.52 11.63
N LEU A 280 7.44 -14.40 12.64
CA LEU A 280 7.30 -14.01 14.05
C LEU A 280 8.33 -13.00 14.55
N ASP A 281 9.61 -13.22 14.24
CA ASP A 281 10.71 -12.35 14.69
C ASP A 281 10.94 -11.13 13.78
N GLN A 282 10.08 -10.95 12.77
CA GLN A 282 10.10 -9.86 11.78
C GLN A 282 11.44 -9.73 11.03
N THR A 283 12.24 -10.79 10.97
CA THR A 283 13.50 -10.79 10.21
C THR A 283 13.28 -10.95 8.71
N ARG A 284 12.14 -11.52 8.31
CA ARG A 284 11.73 -11.77 6.92
C ARG A 284 10.35 -11.21 6.66
N THR A 285 10.22 -10.44 5.58
CA THR A 285 8.94 -9.92 5.13
C THR A 285 8.65 -10.30 3.68
N GLY A 286 7.38 -10.32 3.34
CA GLY A 286 6.87 -10.61 2.00
C GLY A 286 5.57 -9.87 1.75
N ILE A 287 5.05 -10.01 0.54
CA ILE A 287 3.77 -9.46 0.13
C ILE A 287 2.80 -10.60 -0.17
N GLY A 288 1.65 -10.57 0.49
CA GLY A 288 0.52 -11.46 0.24
C GLY A 288 -0.64 -10.72 -0.42
N ARG A 289 -1.68 -11.48 -0.76
CA ARG A 289 -2.94 -11.02 -1.34
C ARG A 289 -4.15 -11.53 -0.56
N ALA A 290 -5.21 -10.73 -0.50
CA ALA A 290 -6.53 -11.12 -0.03
C ALA A 290 -7.63 -10.54 -0.92
N TRP A 291 -8.79 -11.21 -0.97
CA TRP A 291 -9.96 -10.77 -1.74
C TRP A 291 -11.12 -10.36 -0.85
N SER A 292 -11.90 -9.38 -1.30
CA SER A 292 -13.15 -8.98 -0.68
C SER A 292 -14.25 -8.77 -1.71
N THR A 293 -15.46 -9.24 -1.39
CA THR A 293 -16.67 -9.06 -2.20
C THR A 293 -17.73 -8.20 -1.49
N ASP A 294 -17.46 -7.71 -0.28
CA ASP A 294 -18.39 -6.95 0.56
C ASP A 294 -17.98 -5.48 0.76
N GLY A 295 -17.12 -4.98 -0.14
CA GLY A 295 -16.57 -3.62 -0.09
C GLY A 295 -15.43 -3.47 0.92
N GLY A 296 -14.67 -4.54 1.18
CA GLY A 296 -13.46 -4.55 2.00
C GLY A 296 -13.70 -4.59 3.51
N LYS A 297 -14.89 -5.07 3.93
CA LYS A 297 -15.23 -5.29 5.34
C LYS A 297 -14.73 -6.65 5.82
N THR A 298 -14.70 -7.64 4.92
CA THR A 298 -14.11 -8.96 5.16
C THR A 298 -13.15 -9.32 4.04
N TRP A 299 -12.09 -10.05 4.40
CA TRP A 299 -10.99 -10.41 3.50
C TRP A 299 -10.68 -11.90 3.60
N THR A 300 -10.56 -12.56 2.44
CA THR A 300 -10.10 -13.96 2.34
C THR A 300 -8.67 -13.97 1.82
N LYS A 301 -7.71 -14.39 2.67
CA LYS A 301 -6.29 -14.50 2.28
C LYS A 301 -6.10 -15.59 1.21
N ASP A 302 -5.24 -15.32 0.24
CA ASP A 302 -4.80 -16.31 -0.73
C ASP A 302 -4.06 -17.47 -0.03
N PRO A 303 -4.49 -18.74 -0.25
CA PRO A 303 -3.79 -19.90 0.31
C PRO A 303 -2.37 -20.06 -0.22
N ASN A 304 -2.01 -19.40 -1.33
CA ASN A 304 -0.66 -19.42 -1.91
C ASN A 304 0.24 -18.28 -1.38
N ASN A 305 -0.21 -17.50 -0.39
CA ASN A 305 0.63 -16.49 0.22
C ASN A 305 1.86 -17.10 0.93
N PRO A 306 3.01 -16.40 0.95
CA PRO A 306 3.26 -15.09 0.33
C PRO A 306 3.51 -15.19 -1.18
N LEU A 307 3.07 -14.18 -1.94
CA LEU A 307 3.23 -14.12 -3.39
C LEU A 307 4.59 -13.56 -3.81
N ILE A 308 5.08 -12.55 -3.09
CA ILE A 308 6.38 -11.94 -3.37
C ILE A 308 7.24 -12.04 -2.11
N THR A 309 8.39 -12.69 -2.25
CA THR A 309 9.37 -12.89 -1.17
C THR A 309 10.75 -12.40 -1.61
N GLY A 310 11.67 -12.26 -0.67
CA GLY A 310 13.04 -11.88 -0.98
C GLY A 310 13.77 -12.92 -1.82
N SER A 311 14.57 -12.46 -2.79
CA SER A 311 15.38 -13.33 -3.67
C SER A 311 16.55 -13.98 -2.90
N PRO A 312 17.27 -14.98 -3.43
CA PRO A 312 18.33 -15.68 -2.70
C PRO A 312 19.39 -14.78 -2.04
N ALA A 313 20.07 -15.32 -1.02
CA ALA A 313 21.09 -14.61 -0.25
C ALA A 313 22.12 -13.91 -1.18
N GLY A 314 22.42 -12.65 -0.86
CA GLY A 314 23.27 -11.79 -1.71
C GLY A 314 22.47 -10.89 -2.67
N SER A 315 21.19 -11.16 -2.90
CA SER A 315 20.32 -10.28 -3.68
C SER A 315 19.97 -9.00 -2.92
N TRP A 316 19.68 -7.94 -3.68
CA TRP A 316 19.32 -6.62 -3.14
C TRP A 316 18.03 -6.63 -2.30
N ASP A 317 17.15 -7.62 -2.51
CA ASP A 317 15.84 -7.76 -1.87
C ASP A 317 15.73 -8.99 -0.94
N PHE A 318 16.85 -9.55 -0.46
CA PHE A 318 16.87 -10.83 0.27
C PHE A 318 16.00 -10.91 1.54
N ASN A 319 16.13 -9.94 2.46
CA ASN A 319 15.54 -10.06 3.80
C ASN A 319 14.19 -9.35 3.95
N ARG A 320 13.96 -8.30 3.18
CA ARG A 320 12.91 -7.33 3.48
C ARG A 320 12.23 -6.92 2.20
N VAL A 321 10.98 -7.36 1.99
CA VAL A 321 10.08 -6.98 0.88
C VAL A 321 8.83 -6.35 1.50
N PHE A 322 8.47 -5.13 1.07
CA PHE A 322 7.58 -4.24 1.83
C PHE A 322 6.76 -3.30 0.95
N TYR A 323 5.78 -2.63 1.59
CA TYR A 323 5.04 -1.50 1.04
C TYR A 323 4.61 -1.73 -0.41
N PRO A 324 3.72 -2.72 -0.64
CA PRO A 324 3.16 -2.92 -1.97
C PRO A 324 2.43 -1.67 -2.43
N SER A 325 2.51 -1.37 -3.71
CA SER A 325 1.58 -0.48 -4.41
C SER A 325 1.20 -1.15 -5.71
N ALA A 326 -0.08 -1.50 -5.84
CA ALA A 326 -0.60 -2.22 -7.00
C ALA A 326 -1.47 -1.32 -7.86
N VAL A 327 -1.36 -1.47 -9.18
CA VAL A 327 -2.20 -0.79 -10.15
C VAL A 327 -2.78 -1.82 -11.11
N LEU A 328 -4.10 -1.76 -11.31
CA LEU A 328 -4.78 -2.44 -12.40
C LEU A 328 -4.71 -1.55 -13.64
N ASN A 329 -3.99 -1.99 -14.65
CA ASN A 329 -3.77 -1.23 -15.87
C ASN A 329 -4.98 -1.33 -16.82
N PRO A 330 -5.12 -0.41 -17.79
CA PRO A 330 -6.23 -0.44 -18.76
C PRO A 330 -6.31 -1.71 -19.61
N ASP A 331 -5.19 -2.40 -19.83
CA ASP A 331 -5.13 -3.69 -20.52
C ASP A 331 -5.52 -4.89 -19.63
N GLY A 332 -5.82 -4.60 -18.35
CA GLY A 332 -6.16 -5.56 -17.32
C GLY A 332 -4.96 -6.21 -16.63
N SER A 333 -3.72 -5.94 -17.06
CA SER A 333 -2.54 -6.40 -16.32
C SER A 333 -2.44 -5.74 -14.95
N ILE A 334 -1.82 -6.41 -13.99
CA ILE A 334 -1.54 -5.83 -12.67
C ILE A 334 -0.04 -5.61 -12.54
N TYR A 335 0.35 -4.36 -12.31
CA TYR A 335 1.71 -4.02 -11.93
C TYR A 335 1.74 -3.80 -10.42
N LEU A 336 2.78 -4.33 -9.77
CA LEU A 336 2.97 -4.12 -8.34
C LEU A 336 4.41 -3.67 -8.07
N TRP A 337 4.52 -2.47 -7.50
CA TRP A 337 5.76 -1.91 -7.01
C TRP A 337 5.97 -2.32 -5.56
N TYR A 338 7.19 -2.67 -5.20
CA TYR A 338 7.55 -3.08 -3.84
C TYR A 338 8.89 -2.51 -3.44
N HIS A 339 9.06 -2.26 -2.14
CA HIS A 339 10.34 -1.85 -1.60
C HIS A 339 11.08 -3.03 -1.04
N ALA A 340 12.40 -3.03 -1.20
CA ALA A 340 13.21 -4.03 -0.56
C ALA A 340 14.60 -3.57 -0.15
N ARG A 341 15.16 -4.31 0.81
CA ARG A 341 16.55 -4.19 1.26
C ARG A 341 17.13 -5.57 1.59
N SER A 342 18.44 -5.70 1.39
CA SER A 342 19.14 -6.99 1.55
C SER A 342 19.33 -7.38 3.01
N ARG A 343 19.30 -6.41 3.92
CA ARG A 343 19.55 -6.60 5.37
C ARG A 343 18.45 -5.95 6.18
N ASN A 344 18.10 -6.57 7.30
CA ASN A 344 17.29 -5.93 8.33
C ASN A 344 18.14 -4.93 9.13
N SER A 345 18.50 -3.82 8.50
CA SER A 345 19.37 -2.79 9.09
C SER A 345 18.99 -1.43 8.55
N ASP A 346 18.88 -0.46 9.44
CA ASP A 346 18.57 0.93 9.08
C ASP A 346 19.71 1.63 8.35
N LEU A 347 20.89 1.01 8.27
CA LEU A 347 22.01 1.47 7.44
C LEU A 347 21.94 0.96 6.01
N THR A 348 20.99 0.07 5.69
CA THR A 348 20.80 -0.47 4.33
C THR A 348 19.56 0.17 3.72
N PRO A 349 19.72 1.04 2.71
CA PRO A 349 18.60 1.79 2.19
C PRO A 349 17.65 0.95 1.36
N PHE A 350 16.39 1.35 1.34
CA PHE A 350 15.37 0.75 0.47
C PHE A 350 15.60 1.13 -0.99
N LYS A 351 15.25 0.18 -1.87
CA LYS A 351 15.17 0.35 -3.32
C LYS A 351 13.78 -0.10 -3.79
N LEU A 352 13.33 0.44 -4.91
CA LEU A 352 12.05 0.07 -5.53
C LEU A 352 12.27 -1.06 -6.54
N GLY A 353 11.47 -2.11 -6.43
CA GLY A 353 11.33 -3.15 -7.46
C GLY A 353 9.92 -3.17 -8.03
N LEU A 354 9.77 -3.89 -9.13
CA LEU A 354 8.53 -4.13 -9.84
C LEU A 354 8.31 -5.62 -10.05
N VAL A 355 7.07 -6.07 -9.88
CA VAL A 355 6.60 -7.39 -10.30
C VAL A 355 5.36 -7.26 -11.19
N PHE A 356 5.18 -8.21 -12.10
CA PHE A 356 4.00 -8.34 -12.95
C PHE A 356 3.14 -9.49 -12.46
N GLY A 357 1.82 -9.27 -12.36
CA GLY A 357 0.85 -10.30 -12.05
C GLY A 357 0.05 -10.71 -13.29
N ASP A 358 -0.12 -12.02 -13.49
CA ASP A 358 -0.94 -12.58 -14.57
C ASP A 358 -2.42 -12.55 -14.16
N ASN A 359 -3.23 -11.58 -14.59
CA ASN A 359 -4.71 -11.64 -14.46
C ASN A 359 -5.45 -10.61 -15.34
N ALA A 360 -5.71 -10.92 -16.62
CA ALA A 360 -6.88 -10.40 -17.37
C ALA A 360 -7.05 -11.14 -18.72
N PRO A 361 -8.28 -11.23 -19.27
CA PRO A 361 -8.56 -11.94 -20.52
C PRO A 361 -7.74 -11.36 -21.68
N ILE A 362 -6.86 -12.19 -22.22
CA ILE A 362 -6.15 -11.92 -23.47
C ILE A 362 -7.20 -11.86 -24.59
N ILE A 363 -7.60 -10.66 -25.03
CA ILE A 363 -8.36 -10.49 -26.29
C ILE A 363 -7.43 -10.19 -27.48
N TYR A 364 -6.12 -9.99 -27.25
CA TYR A 364 -5.14 -10.02 -28.35
C TYR A 364 -3.86 -10.70 -27.89
N PRO A 365 -3.28 -11.63 -28.68
CA PRO A 365 -1.93 -12.09 -28.45
C PRO A 365 -1.00 -10.92 -28.76
N THR A 366 -0.68 -10.12 -27.74
CA THR A 366 0.47 -9.24 -27.80
C THR A 366 1.60 -9.94 -27.06
N PRO A 367 2.83 -9.99 -27.62
CA PRO A 367 3.97 -10.57 -26.94
C PRO A 367 4.19 -9.86 -25.60
N THR A 368 4.93 -10.51 -24.70
CA THR A 368 5.63 -9.90 -23.55
C THR A 368 5.84 -8.39 -23.76
N PRO A 369 5.45 -7.51 -22.80
CA PRO A 369 5.56 -6.07 -22.97
C PRO A 369 6.95 -5.71 -23.48
N THR A 370 7.02 -5.39 -24.77
CA THR A 370 8.17 -4.73 -25.35
C THR A 370 7.81 -3.26 -25.32
N LEU A 371 8.79 -2.43 -24.97
CA LEU A 371 8.66 -0.99 -24.93
C LEU A 371 7.96 -0.50 -26.21
N PRO A 372 7.11 0.55 -26.13
CA PRO A 372 6.52 1.14 -27.33
C PRO A 372 7.61 1.40 -28.38
N PRO A 373 7.38 1.12 -29.67
CA PRO A 373 8.39 1.32 -30.71
C PRO A 373 8.96 2.75 -30.64
N GLY A 374 10.27 2.86 -30.37
CA GLY A 374 10.97 4.15 -30.23
C GLY A 374 11.25 4.60 -28.80
N VAL A 375 10.72 3.91 -27.77
CA VAL A 375 11.09 4.16 -26.37
C VAL A 375 12.32 3.33 -26.02
N THR A 376 13.48 3.98 -25.97
CA THR A 376 14.67 3.40 -25.36
C THR A 376 14.58 3.72 -23.87
N PRO A 377 14.45 2.74 -22.96
CA PRO A 377 14.47 3.02 -21.53
C PRO A 377 15.78 3.74 -21.26
N THR A 378 15.69 4.90 -20.62
CA THR A 378 16.89 5.54 -20.12
C THR A 378 17.46 4.57 -19.10
N PRO A 379 18.74 4.18 -19.18
CA PRO A 379 19.30 3.22 -18.23
C PRO A 379 19.02 3.71 -16.81
N THR A 380 18.47 2.81 -15.99
CA THR A 380 18.30 3.05 -14.55
C THR A 380 19.60 3.60 -14.00
N PRO A 381 19.58 4.70 -13.23
CA PRO A 381 20.81 5.24 -12.62
C PRO A 381 21.56 4.11 -11.90
N SER A 382 22.87 4.01 -12.11
CA SER A 382 23.70 3.06 -11.38
C SER A 382 23.54 3.31 -9.88
N ASP A 383 23.51 2.24 -9.07
CA ASP A 383 23.57 2.35 -7.61
C ASP A 383 24.70 3.33 -7.27
N PRO A 384 24.41 4.47 -6.60
CA PRO A 384 25.43 5.50 -6.37
C PRO A 384 26.57 5.00 -5.49
N GLY A 385 26.45 3.79 -4.92
CA GLY A 385 27.43 3.20 -4.03
C GLY A 385 27.31 3.88 -2.69
N PHE A 386 26.63 3.24 -1.74
CA PHE A 386 26.53 3.79 -0.39
C PHE A 386 27.91 3.74 0.28
N ILE A 387 28.61 4.87 0.28
CA ILE A 387 29.79 5.09 1.11
C ILE A 387 29.29 5.69 2.41
N MET A 388 29.42 4.95 3.52
CA MET A 388 29.23 5.51 4.86
C MET A 388 30.17 6.71 4.99
N LEU A 389 29.63 7.93 4.92
CA LEU A 389 30.37 9.11 5.33
C LEU A 389 30.68 8.94 6.82
N PRO A 390 31.94 9.08 7.26
CA PRO A 390 32.26 9.00 8.68
C PRO A 390 31.39 10.01 9.43
N MET A 391 30.79 9.56 10.53
CA MET A 391 29.97 10.41 11.39
C MET A 391 30.74 11.70 11.63
N ILE A 392 30.20 12.83 11.15
CA ILE A 392 30.61 14.12 11.68
C ILE A 392 30.11 14.08 13.12
N GLN A 393 31.00 13.75 14.05
CA GLN A 393 30.78 14.03 15.46
C GLN A 393 30.46 15.52 15.51
N LYS A 394 29.19 15.86 15.72
CA LYS A 394 28.82 17.19 16.20
C LYS A 394 29.75 17.45 17.39
N GLY A 395 30.61 18.46 17.25
CA GLY A 395 31.39 18.95 18.37
C GLY A 395 30.44 19.12 19.55
N GLN A 396 30.76 18.41 20.64
CA GLN A 396 30.20 18.70 21.94
C GLN A 396 30.56 20.15 22.30
N PRO A 397 29.70 20.85 23.03
CA PRO A 397 29.70 22.31 23.18
C PRO A 397 31.00 22.92 23.70
#